data_AF-A0A2P8R2N1-F1
#
_entry.id   AF-A0A2P8R2N1-F1
#
_cell.length_a   1.000
_cell.length_b   1.000
_cell.length_c   1.000
_cell.angle_alpha   90.00
_cell.angle_beta   90.00
_cell.angle_gamma   90.00
#
_symmetry.space_group_name_H-M   'P 1'
#
loop_
_entity.id
_entity.type
_entity.pdbx_description
1 polymer ?
#
loop_
_entity_poly.entity_id
_entity_poly.type
_entity_poly.pdbx_seq_one_letter_code
_entity_poly.pdbx_strand_id
1 'polypeptide(L)'
;MGDKKHRKYINFDLKTEKILEHFSDTSNAYKKIKNFMINNGFEHNQKNGYISLNEMNTDEIHILAVNLNQKFDWFKFCVNKIIETNVDNEHSLENYFNNELKETLKSNIIEDFDFKDVDTSALDEVLKEARAELQADTTKQNDVSKNTNNTKYTEFDERTLPRYLKDDIEVWVNRKEEDKINWDLYWCQLYGNINSAQHGNEISVEFANYLREKYL
;
A
#
# COMPACT_ATOMS: atom_id res chain seq x y z
N MET A 1 -18.86 5.12 -39.27
CA MET A 1 -19.25 5.32 -37.87
C MET A 1 -17.95 5.21 -37.09
N GLY A 2 -17.44 6.29 -36.49
CA GLY A 2 -16.21 6.22 -35.69
C GLY A 2 -16.46 5.44 -34.40
N ASP A 3 -15.46 4.70 -33.91
CA ASP A 3 -15.56 3.98 -32.63
C ASP A 3 -15.95 4.95 -31.52
N LYS A 4 -16.92 4.54 -30.70
CA LYS A 4 -17.42 5.33 -29.57
C LYS A 4 -16.28 5.54 -28.57
N LYS A 5 -16.09 6.78 -28.13
CA LYS A 5 -15.09 7.13 -27.13
C LYS A 5 -15.63 6.91 -25.72
N HIS A 6 -14.75 6.45 -24.84
CA HIS A 6 -15.00 6.25 -23.42
C HIS A 6 -13.76 6.64 -22.62
N ARG A 7 -13.90 7.04 -21.35
CA ARG A 7 -12.76 7.02 -20.43
C ARG A 7 -12.24 5.58 -20.34
N LYS A 8 -10.92 5.39 -20.31
CA LYS A 8 -10.28 4.07 -20.38
C LYS A 8 -9.53 3.80 -19.11
N TYR A 9 -9.80 2.66 -18.49
CA TYR A 9 -8.97 2.11 -17.42
C TYR A 9 -8.08 1.01 -17.99
N ILE A 10 -6.77 1.13 -17.78
CA ILE A 10 -5.78 0.15 -18.21
C ILE A 10 -5.08 -0.41 -16.98
N ASN A 11 -5.14 -1.72 -16.81
CA ASN A 11 -4.45 -2.45 -15.75
C ASN A 11 -3.30 -3.28 -16.34
N PHE A 12 -2.10 -3.12 -15.77
CA PHE A 12 -0.90 -3.83 -16.17
C PHE A 12 -0.55 -4.96 -15.19
N ASP A 13 -0.39 -6.16 -15.70
CA ASP A 13 0.17 -7.30 -14.96
C ASP A 13 1.45 -7.75 -15.67
N LEU A 14 2.57 -7.65 -14.95
CA LEU A 14 3.90 -7.91 -15.47
C LEU A 14 4.60 -8.98 -14.62
N LYS A 15 5.36 -9.83 -15.32
CA LYS A 15 6.19 -10.89 -14.73
C LYS A 15 7.40 -10.29 -14.03
N THR A 16 7.40 -10.35 -12.70
CA THR A 16 8.48 -9.84 -11.84
C THR A 16 9.83 -10.42 -12.25
N GLU A 17 9.89 -11.73 -12.47
CA GLU A 17 11.12 -12.43 -12.86
C GLU A 17 11.72 -11.89 -14.16
N LYS A 18 10.86 -11.52 -15.13
CA LYS A 18 11.30 -10.93 -16.40
C LYS A 18 11.74 -9.49 -16.27
N ILE A 19 11.15 -8.74 -15.34
CA ILE A 19 11.60 -7.38 -15.04
C ILE A 19 13.02 -7.44 -14.43
N LEU A 20 13.27 -8.38 -13.52
CA LEU A 20 14.56 -8.50 -12.84
C LEU A 20 15.71 -8.97 -13.76
N GLU A 21 15.42 -9.49 -14.96
CA GLU A 21 16.42 -9.72 -16.01
C GLU A 21 16.97 -8.41 -16.60
N HIS A 22 16.23 -7.31 -16.47
CA HIS A 22 16.56 -6.00 -17.07
C HIS A 22 16.82 -4.89 -16.03
N PHE A 23 16.40 -5.09 -14.79
CA PHE A 23 16.46 -4.09 -13.73
C PHE A 23 16.93 -4.71 -12.41
N SER A 24 17.59 -3.91 -11.57
CA SER A 24 17.96 -4.31 -10.20
C SER A 24 16.76 -4.52 -9.28
N ASP A 25 15.64 -3.85 -9.58
CA ASP A 25 14.39 -3.93 -8.84
C ASP A 25 13.19 -3.68 -9.77
N THR A 26 12.00 -4.03 -9.31
CA THR A 26 10.75 -3.83 -10.06
C THR A 26 10.26 -2.38 -10.06
N SER A 27 10.60 -1.61 -9.03
CA SER A 27 10.19 -0.22 -8.84
C SER A 27 10.61 0.67 -10.03
N ASN A 28 11.81 0.46 -10.55
CA ASN A 28 12.32 1.22 -11.69
C ASN A 28 11.52 0.98 -12.98
N ALA A 29 11.08 -0.26 -13.24
CA ALA A 29 10.25 -0.59 -14.39
C ALA A 29 8.86 0.05 -14.28
N TYR A 30 8.20 -0.09 -13.13
CA TYR A 30 6.89 0.52 -12.89
C TYR A 30 6.95 2.06 -12.89
N LYS A 31 8.04 2.67 -12.42
CA LYS A 31 8.26 4.12 -12.51
C LYS A 31 8.33 4.60 -13.97
N LYS A 32 9.00 3.85 -14.85
CA LYS A 32 9.06 4.16 -16.30
C LYS A 32 7.68 4.08 -16.95
N ILE A 33 6.91 3.04 -16.64
CA ILE A 33 5.53 2.88 -17.14
C ILE A 33 4.64 4.00 -16.62
N LYS A 34 4.68 4.29 -15.31
CA LYS A 34 3.92 5.38 -14.69
C LYS A 34 4.16 6.71 -15.39
N ASN A 35 5.43 7.07 -15.59
CA ASN A 35 5.79 8.31 -16.27
C ASN A 35 5.30 8.32 -17.72
N PHE A 36 5.37 7.19 -18.43
CA PHE A 36 4.83 7.10 -19.78
C PHE A 36 3.31 7.33 -19.80
N MET A 37 2.57 6.65 -18.93
CA MET A 37 1.11 6.77 -18.86
C MET A 37 0.68 8.20 -18.53
N ILE A 38 1.31 8.82 -17.52
CA ILE A 38 1.03 10.22 -17.14
C ILE A 38 1.28 11.18 -18.31
N ASN A 39 2.41 11.02 -19.01
CA ASN A 39 2.74 11.86 -20.16
C ASN A 39 1.80 11.66 -21.36
N ASN A 40 1.03 10.57 -21.39
CA ASN A 40 0.02 10.30 -22.42
C ASN A 40 -1.41 10.59 -21.93
N GLY A 41 -1.55 11.39 -20.86
CA GLY A 41 -2.86 11.86 -20.40
C GLY A 41 -3.62 10.82 -19.60
N PHE A 42 -2.94 10.00 -18.79
CA PHE A 42 -3.56 9.13 -17.80
C PHE A 42 -3.22 9.58 -16.38
N GLU A 43 -4.09 9.28 -15.43
CA GLU A 43 -3.79 9.40 -14.00
C GLU A 43 -3.54 8.01 -13.41
N HIS A 44 -2.67 7.96 -12.40
CA HIS A 44 -2.40 6.73 -11.66
C HIS A 44 -3.51 6.56 -10.63
N ASN A 45 -4.31 5.50 -10.75
CA ASN A 45 -5.41 5.24 -9.83
C ASN A 45 -4.93 4.37 -8.65
N GLN A 46 -4.45 3.17 -8.94
CA GLN A 46 -3.97 2.21 -7.94
C GLN A 46 -2.75 1.46 -8.48
N LYS A 47 -1.95 0.83 -7.60
CA LYS A 47 -0.72 0.04 -7.87
C LYS A 47 -0.28 -0.03 -9.34
N ASN A 48 -1.04 -0.73 -10.18
CA ASN A 48 -0.79 -1.01 -11.59
C ASN A 48 -1.88 -0.54 -12.58
N GLY A 49 -2.87 0.21 -12.12
CA GLY A 49 -4.00 0.71 -12.90
C GLY A 49 -3.93 2.21 -13.21
N TYR A 50 -4.36 2.58 -14.42
CA TYR A 50 -4.34 3.94 -14.93
C TYR A 50 -5.67 4.30 -15.60
N ILE A 51 -6.23 5.47 -15.29
CA ILE A 51 -7.45 5.98 -15.94
C ILE A 51 -7.08 7.11 -16.90
N SER A 52 -7.58 7.09 -18.13
CA SER A 52 -7.35 8.17 -19.10
C SER A 52 -8.05 9.45 -18.64
N LEU A 53 -7.43 10.61 -18.77
CA LEU A 53 -8.04 11.90 -18.39
C LEU A 53 -9.19 12.29 -19.33
N ASN A 54 -9.08 11.91 -20.61
CA ASN A 54 -10.08 12.18 -21.63
C ASN A 54 -10.63 10.87 -22.21
N GLU A 55 -11.78 10.93 -22.86
CA GLU A 55 -12.32 9.78 -23.59
C GLU A 55 -11.46 9.43 -24.80
N MET A 56 -11.22 8.14 -25.00
CA MET A 56 -10.41 7.59 -26.09
C MET A 56 -11.19 6.49 -26.81
N ASN A 57 -10.92 6.30 -28.10
CA ASN A 57 -11.40 5.15 -28.87
C ASN A 57 -10.36 4.02 -28.87
N THR A 58 -10.73 2.88 -29.45
CA THR A 58 -9.87 1.70 -29.53
C THR A 58 -8.55 1.97 -30.27
N ASP A 59 -8.59 2.75 -31.35
CA ASP A 59 -7.40 3.05 -32.16
C ASP A 59 -6.38 3.89 -31.38
N GLU A 60 -6.84 4.89 -30.62
CA GLU A 60 -6.00 5.70 -29.75
C GLU A 60 -5.30 4.84 -28.68
N ILE A 61 -5.99 3.84 -28.13
CA ILE A 61 -5.43 2.88 -27.18
C ILE A 61 -4.45 1.92 -27.85
N HIS A 62 -4.73 1.48 -29.07
CA HIS A 62 -3.82 0.65 -29.84
C HIS A 62 -2.50 1.39 -30.14
N ILE A 63 -2.58 2.65 -30.57
CA ILE A 63 -1.42 3.51 -30.80
C ILE A 63 -0.62 3.70 -29.51
N LEU A 64 -1.30 3.95 -28.38
CA LEU A 64 -0.65 4.05 -27.07
C LEU A 64 0.14 2.78 -26.73
N ALA A 65 -0.44 1.59 -26.93
CA ALA A 65 0.20 0.31 -26.67
C ALA A 65 1.42 0.06 -27.57
N VAL A 66 1.32 0.40 -28.86
CA VAL A 66 2.45 0.34 -29.81
C VAL A 66 3.57 1.28 -29.37
N ASN A 67 3.25 2.53 -29.01
CA ASN A 67 4.23 3.52 -28.56
C ASN A 67 4.92 3.10 -27.25
N LEU A 68 4.17 2.52 -26.32
CA LEU A 68 4.73 1.99 -25.06
C LEU A 68 5.76 0.89 -25.36
N ASN A 69 5.41 -0.05 -26.23
CA ASN A 69 6.27 -1.16 -26.58
C ASN A 69 7.50 -0.75 -27.40
N GLN A 70 7.38 0.25 -28.28
CA GLN A 70 8.52 0.82 -29.02
C GLN A 70 9.45 1.62 -28.13
N LYS A 71 8.91 2.29 -27.10
CA LYS A 71 9.73 3.08 -26.17
C LYS A 71 10.56 2.21 -25.23
N PHE A 72 10.07 1.02 -24.89
CA PHE A 72 10.66 0.15 -23.91
C PHE A 72 10.83 -1.26 -24.49
N ASP A 73 11.99 -1.54 -25.08
CA ASP A 73 12.25 -2.83 -25.77
C ASP A 73 12.09 -4.07 -24.87
N TRP A 74 12.26 -3.90 -23.55
CA TRP A 74 12.06 -4.95 -22.54
C TRP A 74 10.58 -5.25 -22.26
N PHE A 75 9.67 -4.30 -22.55
CA PHE A 75 8.30 -4.32 -22.05
C PHE A 75 7.51 -5.55 -22.51
N LYS A 76 7.52 -5.87 -23.81
CA LYS A 76 6.83 -7.06 -24.36
C LYS A 76 7.22 -8.37 -23.69
N PHE A 77 8.46 -8.49 -23.19
CA PHE A 77 8.94 -9.72 -22.55
C PHE A 77 8.46 -9.83 -21.10
N CYS A 78 8.13 -8.70 -20.47
CA CYS A 78 7.63 -8.64 -19.11
C CYS A 78 6.10 -8.73 -19.02
N VAL A 79 5.35 -8.52 -20.10
CA VAL A 79 3.89 -8.55 -20.05
C VAL A 79 3.37 -9.96 -19.72
N ASN A 80 2.56 -10.05 -18.65
CA ASN A 80 1.71 -11.21 -18.41
C ASN A 80 0.31 -10.97 -18.97
N LYS A 81 -0.31 -9.86 -18.56
CA LYS A 81 -1.67 -9.48 -18.98
C LYS A 81 -1.81 -7.96 -18.97
N ILE A 82 -2.50 -7.42 -19.98
CA ILE A 82 -2.95 -6.03 -19.98
C ILE A 82 -4.44 -6.07 -20.24
N ILE A 83 -5.21 -5.37 -19.40
CA ILE A 83 -6.67 -5.30 -19.52
C ILE A 83 -7.05 -3.84 -19.71
N GLU A 84 -7.81 -3.58 -20.78
CA GLU A 84 -8.49 -2.33 -21.03
C GLU A 84 -9.97 -2.48 -20.65
N THR A 85 -10.50 -1.48 -19.93
CA THR A 85 -11.91 -1.41 -19.54
C THR A 85 -12.45 -0.02 -19.88
N ASN A 86 -13.65 0.05 -20.44
CA ASN A 86 -14.39 1.31 -20.56
C ASN A 86 -14.94 1.70 -19.19
N VAL A 87 -14.65 2.93 -18.77
CA VAL A 87 -15.18 3.50 -17.52
C VAL A 87 -16.30 4.46 -17.86
N ASP A 88 -17.52 4.09 -17.48
CA ASP A 88 -18.68 4.96 -17.53
C ASP A 88 -19.05 5.33 -16.07
N ASN A 89 -19.10 6.63 -15.76
CA ASN A 89 -19.46 7.18 -14.44
C ASN A 89 -18.66 6.62 -13.24
N GLU A 90 -17.51 7.21 -12.94
CA GLU A 90 -16.73 6.91 -11.74
C GLU A 90 -17.39 7.50 -10.49
N HIS A 91 -17.77 6.66 -9.53
CA HIS A 91 -18.29 7.07 -8.22
C HIS A 91 -17.39 6.51 -7.13
N SER A 92 -16.59 7.38 -6.49
CA SER A 92 -15.77 6.97 -5.34
C SER A 92 -16.66 6.66 -4.14
N LEU A 93 -16.55 5.44 -3.63
CA LEU A 93 -17.23 5.01 -2.41
C LEU A 93 -16.52 5.48 -1.13
N GLU A 94 -15.33 6.06 -1.23
CA GLU A 94 -14.56 6.55 -0.07
C GLU A 94 -15.36 7.55 0.76
N ASN A 95 -16.23 8.33 0.12
CA ASN A 95 -17.11 9.28 0.80
C ASN A 95 -18.08 8.60 1.78
N TYR A 96 -18.50 7.35 1.53
CA TYR A 96 -19.35 6.63 2.46
C TYR A 96 -18.62 6.27 3.76
N PHE A 97 -17.31 6.01 3.69
CA PHE A 97 -16.49 5.66 4.85
C PHE A 97 -15.95 6.91 5.57
N ASN A 98 -15.67 7.98 4.82
CA ASN A 98 -15.12 9.21 5.40
C ASN A 98 -16.17 10.06 6.14
N ASN A 99 -17.47 9.87 5.88
CA ASN A 99 -18.52 10.59 6.61
C ASN A 99 -18.61 10.17 8.07
N GLU A 100 -18.41 8.89 8.39
CA GLU A 100 -18.46 8.38 9.77
C GLU A 100 -17.34 9.01 10.63
N LEU A 101 -16.13 9.15 10.07
CA LEU A 101 -15.01 9.83 10.72
C LEU A 101 -15.25 11.34 10.87
N LYS A 102 -15.82 12.00 9.86
CA LYS A 102 -16.10 13.44 9.91
C LYS A 102 -17.17 13.80 10.93
N GLU A 103 -18.23 13.01 11.04
CA GLU A 103 -19.29 13.23 12.03
C GLU A 103 -18.77 12.96 13.45
N THR A 104 -17.92 11.96 13.63
CA THR A 104 -17.24 11.69 14.92
C THR A 104 -16.27 12.82 15.32
N LEU A 105 -15.59 13.44 14.35
CA LEU A 105 -14.69 14.59 14.60
C LEU A 105 -15.47 15.87 14.91
N LYS A 106 -16.59 16.11 14.22
CA LYS A 106 -17.47 17.26 14.50
C LYS A 106 -18.11 17.18 15.88
N SER A 107 -18.54 16.00 16.32
CA SER A 107 -19.10 15.83 17.67
C SER A 107 -18.08 16.05 18.79
N ASN A 108 -16.78 16.03 18.48
CA ASN A 108 -15.68 16.17 19.43
C ASN A 108 -15.00 17.55 19.41
N ILE A 109 -15.40 18.46 18.51
CA ILE A 109 -14.92 19.85 18.50
C ILE A 109 -16.09 20.75 18.91
N ILE A 110 -15.91 21.50 20.00
CA ILE A 110 -16.87 22.48 20.51
C ILE A 110 -17.19 23.49 19.39
N GLU A 111 -18.47 23.66 19.06
CA GLU A 111 -18.94 24.30 17.82
C GLU A 111 -18.65 25.82 17.65
N ASP A 112 -18.07 26.53 18.62
CA ASP A 112 -17.97 28.01 18.56
C ASP A 112 -16.57 28.58 18.89
N PHE A 113 -15.52 28.21 18.15
CA PHE A 113 -14.23 28.91 18.27
C PHE A 113 -13.70 29.41 16.93
N ASP A 114 -13.78 30.73 16.72
CA ASP A 114 -13.24 31.43 15.55
C ASP A 114 -11.70 31.47 15.64
N PHE A 115 -11.03 30.81 14.70
CA PHE A 115 -9.59 30.53 14.73
C PHE A 115 -8.70 31.72 14.37
N LYS A 116 -9.27 32.92 14.18
CA LYS A 116 -8.55 34.08 13.63
C LYS A 116 -7.77 34.92 14.65
N ASP A 117 -8.03 34.76 15.95
CA ASP A 117 -7.37 35.56 17.01
C ASP A 117 -6.50 34.72 17.96
N VAL A 118 -6.26 33.43 17.65
CA VAL A 118 -5.42 32.58 18.51
C VAL A 118 -3.95 32.88 18.24
N ASP A 119 -3.31 33.59 19.18
CA ASP A 119 -1.86 33.72 19.23
C ASP A 119 -1.25 32.32 19.43
N THR A 120 -0.74 31.75 18.34
CA THR A 120 -0.19 30.39 18.30
C THR A 120 1.15 30.26 19.01
N SER A 121 1.73 31.36 19.51
CA SER A 121 2.98 31.33 20.26
C SER A 121 2.88 30.53 21.57
N ALA A 122 1.74 30.59 22.26
CA ALA A 122 1.47 29.77 23.43
C ALA A 122 1.27 28.29 23.06
N LEU A 123 0.71 27.99 21.88
CA LEU A 123 0.51 26.62 21.41
C LEU A 123 1.83 25.96 21.02
N ASP A 124 2.77 26.71 20.45
CA ASP A 124 4.12 26.24 20.13
C ASP A 124 4.94 25.94 21.38
N GLU A 125 4.75 26.70 22.46
CA GLU A 125 5.42 26.46 23.75
C GLU A 125 4.85 25.22 24.45
N VAL A 126 3.52 25.05 24.45
CA VAL A 126 2.86 23.83 24.94
C VAL A 126 3.26 22.60 24.11
N LEU A 127 3.36 22.72 22.78
CA LEU A 127 3.83 21.64 21.91
C LEU A 127 5.31 21.31 22.14
N LYS A 128 6.13 22.30 22.51
CA LYS A 128 7.54 22.10 22.82
C LYS A 128 7.73 21.42 24.18
N GLU A 129 6.96 21.79 25.18
CA GLU A 129 6.91 21.11 26.49
C GLU A 129 6.38 19.69 26.35
N ALA A 130 5.28 19.48 25.62
CA ALA A 130 4.74 18.14 25.36
C ALA A 130 5.72 17.23 24.59
N ARG A 131 6.50 17.78 23.64
CA ARG A 131 7.58 17.05 22.95
C ARG A 131 8.75 16.72 23.87
N ALA A 132 9.09 17.61 24.81
CA ALA A 132 10.13 17.38 25.80
C ALA A 132 9.71 16.31 26.83
N GLU A 133 8.44 16.30 27.25
CA GLU A 133 7.86 15.25 28.10
C GLU A 133 7.82 13.89 27.38
N LEU A 134 7.43 13.85 26.09
CA LEU A 134 7.45 12.62 25.29
C LEU A 134 8.87 12.03 25.13
N GLN A 135 9.89 12.89 25.01
CA GLN A 135 11.30 12.46 24.93
C GLN A 135 11.86 12.02 26.30
N ALA A 136 11.39 12.62 27.40
CA ALA A 136 11.72 12.20 28.75
C ALA A 136 11.05 10.88 29.13
N ASP A 137 9.83 10.62 28.64
CA ASP A 137 9.08 9.39 28.89
C ASP A 137 9.63 8.20 28.06
N THR A 138 10.15 8.43 26.85
CA THR A 138 10.87 7.38 26.09
C THR A 138 12.15 6.88 26.75
N THR A 139 12.76 7.69 27.63
CA THR A 139 13.98 7.29 28.36
C THR A 139 13.66 6.55 29.66
N LYS A 140 12.41 6.63 30.18
CA LYS A 140 11.94 5.87 31.36
C LYS A 140 11.04 4.67 31.00
N GLN A 141 10.50 4.60 29.78
CA GLN A 141 9.69 3.47 29.29
C GLN A 141 10.49 2.26 28.76
N ASN A 142 11.82 2.34 28.66
CA ASN A 142 12.65 1.17 28.32
C ASN A 142 12.67 0.08 29.40
N ASP A 143 12.22 0.38 30.63
CA ASP A 143 12.06 -0.62 31.70
C ASP A 143 10.59 -1.01 32.01
N VAL A 144 9.59 -0.27 31.50
CA VAL A 144 8.15 -0.53 31.79
C VAL A 144 7.40 -1.17 30.61
N SER A 145 7.82 -0.95 29.35
CA SER A 145 7.17 -1.52 28.15
C SER A 145 7.34 -3.03 27.96
N LYS A 146 8.05 -3.74 28.85
CA LYS A 146 8.07 -5.20 28.82
C LYS A 146 6.80 -5.84 29.39
N ASN A 147 5.92 -5.10 30.08
CA ASN A 147 4.84 -5.71 30.87
C ASN A 147 3.40 -5.39 30.42
N THR A 148 3.18 -4.44 29.50
CA THR A 148 1.82 -4.09 29.00
C THR A 148 1.45 -4.76 27.67
N ASN A 149 2.40 -5.27 26.89
CA ASN A 149 2.11 -6.02 25.65
C ASN A 149 1.58 -7.44 25.89
N ASN A 150 1.56 -7.89 27.15
CA ASN A 150 1.21 -9.27 27.51
C ASN A 150 -0.29 -9.50 27.75
N THR A 151 -1.18 -8.54 27.46
CA THR A 151 -2.63 -8.69 27.69
C THR A 151 -3.50 -8.48 26.45
N LYS A 152 -2.96 -8.03 25.32
CA LYS A 152 -3.76 -7.80 24.09
C LYS A 152 -3.84 -9.02 23.17
N TYR A 153 -2.93 -9.98 23.34
CA TYR A 153 -2.75 -11.10 22.41
C TYR A 153 -2.68 -12.48 23.09
N THR A 154 -3.13 -12.59 24.35
CA THR A 154 -3.10 -13.83 25.15
C THR A 154 -4.00 -14.95 24.61
N GLU A 155 -4.77 -14.71 23.55
CA GLU A 155 -5.74 -15.66 23.00
C GLU A 155 -5.30 -16.34 21.69
N PHE A 156 -4.19 -15.92 21.06
CA PHE A 156 -3.76 -16.49 19.78
C PHE A 156 -2.81 -17.67 19.95
N ASP A 157 -3.27 -18.87 19.61
CA ASP A 157 -2.47 -20.09 19.62
C ASP A 157 -1.77 -20.31 18.26
N GLU A 158 -0.49 -19.95 18.17
CA GLU A 158 0.32 -20.12 16.95
C GLU A 158 0.45 -21.58 16.49
N ARG A 159 0.16 -22.56 17.37
CA ARG A 159 0.12 -23.99 16.98
C ARG A 159 -1.04 -24.28 16.03
N THR A 160 -2.05 -23.41 15.96
CA THR A 160 -3.17 -23.53 15.02
C THR A 160 -2.86 -22.98 13.63
N LEU A 161 -1.74 -22.27 13.45
CA LEU A 161 -1.42 -21.68 12.16
C LEU A 161 -1.25 -22.74 11.07
N PRO A 162 -1.64 -22.42 9.82
CA PRO A 162 -1.30 -23.20 8.65
C PRO A 162 0.20 -23.51 8.58
N ARG A 163 0.55 -24.69 8.07
CA ARG A 163 1.94 -25.16 8.09
C ARG A 163 2.88 -24.22 7.34
N TYR A 164 2.47 -23.72 6.19
CA TYR A 164 3.27 -22.79 5.39
C TYR A 164 3.60 -21.49 6.15
N LEU A 165 2.65 -20.95 6.92
CA LEU A 165 2.90 -19.77 7.75
C LEU A 165 3.93 -20.03 8.84
N LYS A 166 3.88 -21.21 9.48
CA LYS A 166 4.88 -21.60 10.48
C LYS A 166 6.27 -21.71 9.85
N ASP A 167 6.35 -22.35 8.68
CA ASP A 167 7.61 -22.52 7.97
C ASP A 167 8.21 -21.16 7.56
N ASP A 168 7.40 -20.21 7.08
CA ASP A 168 7.87 -18.85 6.73
C ASP A 168 8.28 -18.03 7.96
N ILE A 169 7.53 -18.13 9.06
CA ILE A 169 7.90 -17.51 10.34
C ILE A 169 9.25 -18.08 10.80
N GLU A 170 9.46 -19.38 10.70
CA GLU A 170 10.71 -20.03 11.08
C GLU A 170 11.88 -19.53 10.23
N VAL A 171 11.70 -19.42 8.90
CA VAL A 171 12.71 -18.87 7.99
C VAL A 171 13.02 -17.41 8.34
N TRP A 172 12.01 -16.59 8.58
CA TRP A 172 12.20 -15.18 8.93
C TRP A 172 12.91 -15.03 10.28
N VAL A 173 12.45 -15.73 11.32
CA VAL A 173 13.02 -15.62 12.68
C VAL A 173 14.44 -16.16 12.75
N ASN A 174 14.74 -17.25 12.03
CA ASN A 174 16.06 -17.89 12.04
C ASN A 174 16.99 -17.42 10.91
N ARG A 175 16.64 -16.33 10.21
CA ARG A 175 17.45 -15.77 9.13
C ARG A 175 18.86 -15.42 9.62
N LYS A 176 19.87 -15.70 8.80
CA LYS A 176 21.28 -15.40 9.10
C LYS A 176 21.71 -14.10 8.41
N GLU A 177 22.74 -13.45 8.97
CA GLU A 177 23.34 -12.26 8.36
C GLU A 177 23.97 -12.58 6.99
N GLU A 178 24.45 -13.81 6.80
CA GLU A 178 24.96 -14.31 5.52
C GLU A 178 23.88 -14.29 4.41
N ASP A 179 22.60 -14.36 4.80
CA ASP A 179 21.44 -14.36 3.89
C ASP A 179 20.81 -12.97 3.73
N LYS A 180 21.50 -11.89 4.13
CA LYS A 180 20.94 -10.53 4.15
C LYS A 180 20.37 -10.07 2.82
N ILE A 181 20.97 -10.51 1.71
CA ILE A 181 20.48 -10.20 0.35
C ILE A 181 19.06 -10.75 0.11
N ASN A 182 18.65 -11.79 0.84
CA ASN A 182 17.34 -12.44 0.75
C ASN A 182 16.36 -11.99 1.83
N TRP A 183 16.74 -11.09 2.74
CA TRP A 183 15.83 -10.66 3.81
C TRP A 183 14.56 -10.00 3.27
N ASP A 184 14.68 -9.17 2.24
CA ASP A 184 13.51 -8.56 1.60
C ASP A 184 12.58 -9.64 0.99
N LEU A 185 13.13 -10.74 0.49
CA LEU A 185 12.35 -11.88 -0.01
C LEU A 185 11.63 -12.61 1.12
N TYR A 186 12.33 -12.92 2.22
CA TYR A 186 11.73 -13.58 3.37
C TYR A 186 10.65 -12.72 4.02
N TRP A 187 10.86 -11.41 4.11
CA TRP A 187 9.87 -10.45 4.61
C TRP A 187 8.66 -10.39 3.68
N CYS A 188 8.87 -10.25 2.36
CA CYS A 188 7.77 -10.21 1.37
C CYS A 188 6.96 -11.50 1.37
N GLN A 189 7.63 -12.64 1.48
CA GLN A 189 6.99 -13.96 1.53
C GLN A 189 6.11 -14.10 2.77
N LEU A 190 6.65 -13.79 3.96
CA LEU A 190 5.90 -13.86 5.21
C LEU A 190 4.75 -12.86 5.25
N TYR A 191 4.98 -11.60 4.85
CA TYR A 191 3.92 -10.59 4.77
C TYR A 191 2.81 -11.00 3.80
N GLY A 192 3.19 -11.48 2.61
CA GLY A 192 2.27 -11.95 1.58
C GLY A 192 1.44 -13.14 2.05
N ASN A 193 2.05 -14.10 2.74
CA ASN A 193 1.36 -15.28 3.26
C ASN A 193 0.45 -14.95 4.45
N ILE A 194 0.81 -14.01 5.33
CA ILE A 194 -0.09 -13.52 6.38
C ILE A 194 -1.32 -12.86 5.76
N ASN A 195 -1.15 -12.02 4.73
CA ASN A 195 -2.26 -11.38 4.04
C ASN A 195 -3.14 -12.40 3.30
N SER A 196 -2.51 -13.38 2.65
CA SER A 196 -3.23 -14.42 1.91
C SER A 196 -4.05 -15.30 2.85
N ALA A 197 -3.48 -15.70 3.99
CA ALA A 197 -4.20 -16.44 5.03
C ALA A 197 -5.38 -15.65 5.59
N GLN A 198 -5.22 -14.33 5.78
CA GLN A 198 -6.31 -13.45 6.20
C GLN A 198 -7.43 -13.39 5.13
N HIS A 199 -7.08 -13.10 3.87
CA HIS A 199 -8.06 -13.00 2.78
C HIS A 199 -8.73 -14.34 2.46
N GLY A 200 -8.03 -15.45 2.70
CA GLY A 200 -8.54 -16.81 2.58
C GLY A 200 -9.38 -17.28 3.77
N ASN A 201 -9.53 -16.46 4.82
CA ASN A 201 -10.17 -16.81 6.09
C ASN A 201 -9.53 -18.01 6.81
N GLU A 202 -8.25 -18.30 6.55
CA GLU A 202 -7.48 -19.33 7.28
C GLU A 202 -7.07 -18.84 8.67
N ILE A 203 -6.93 -17.52 8.83
CA ILE A 203 -6.71 -16.83 10.10
C ILE A 203 -7.59 -15.57 10.17
N SER A 204 -7.95 -15.13 11.38
CA SER A 204 -8.74 -13.90 11.55
C SER A 204 -7.91 -12.64 11.26
N VAL A 205 -8.59 -11.51 11.08
CA VAL A 205 -7.92 -10.21 10.89
C VAL A 205 -7.05 -9.85 12.10
N GLU A 206 -7.55 -10.13 13.30
CA GLU A 206 -6.86 -9.89 14.57
C GLU A 206 -5.63 -10.78 14.71
N PHE A 207 -5.74 -12.06 14.31
CA PHE A 207 -4.60 -12.98 14.31
C PHE A 207 -3.55 -12.56 13.28
N ALA A 208 -3.96 -12.11 12.09
CA ALA A 208 -3.04 -11.58 11.09
C ALA A 208 -2.33 -10.30 11.59
N ASN A 209 -3.04 -9.40 12.27
CA ASN A 209 -2.46 -8.20 12.87
C ASN A 209 -1.46 -8.55 13.98
N TYR A 210 -1.79 -9.52 14.83
CA TYR A 210 -0.87 -10.06 15.84
C TYR A 210 0.43 -10.58 15.21
N LEU A 211 0.35 -11.37 14.13
CA LEU A 211 1.55 -11.90 13.47
C LEU A 211 2.41 -10.80 12.84
N ARG A 212 1.79 -9.78 12.22
CA ARG A 212 2.53 -8.64 11.68
C ARG A 212 3.25 -7.89 12.80
N GLU A 213 2.56 -7.57 13.89
CA GLU A 213 3.16 -6.84 15.02
C GLU A 213 4.27 -7.64 15.72
N LYS A 214 4.12 -8.96 15.80
CA LYS A 214 5.10 -9.83 16.47
C LYS A 214 6.34 -10.10 15.63
N TYR A 215 6.18 -10.26 14.31
CA TYR A 215 7.26 -10.77 13.47
C TYR A 215 7.82 -9.75 12.47
N LEU A 216 7.04 -8.80 11.96
CA LEU A 216 7.44 -7.92 10.84
C LEU A 216 7.75 -6.49 11.28
#